data_AF-A0A2R6J9J5-F1
#
_entry.id   AF-A0A2R6J9J5-F1
#
_cell.length_a   1.000
_cell.length_b   1.000
_cell.length_c   1.000
_cell.angle_alpha   90.00
_cell.angle_beta   90.00
_cell.angle_gamma   90.00
#
_symmetry.space_group_name_H-M   'P 1'
#
loop_
_entity.id
_entity.type
_entity.pdbx_description
1 polymer ?
#
loop_
_entity_poly.entity_id
_entity_poly.type
_entity_poly.pdbx_seq_one_letter_code
_entity_poly.pdbx_strand_id
1 'polypeptide(L)'
;PDGDRRWGGGFVSTVLEYAATAPYLRKETWGTRDELEQAGVLPPLRAVSRTGSESQGSGSSRQGIVTEVGPDGRVRVNCGLQHPISLVDPTDVGLDEGERVTVRISSREPVRARIVDEPPPGFVVERADLSAALGREDAGLRIATSRHGQALTTERLGALTGRVEGDMTVAFGAPERGLPAMLGIDEVSVASADGETGSGPAGFDRWLDTVPNQGSEVVRTEEAVFATLAPLTLPR
;
A
#
# COMPACT_ATOMS: atom_id res chain seq x y z
N PRO A 1 -9.53 2.30 26.43
CA PRO A 1 -8.25 3.04 26.44
C PRO A 1 -8.34 4.25 25.50
N ASP A 2 -8.10 5.46 26.03
CA ASP A 2 -8.47 6.75 25.41
C ASP A 2 -7.69 7.14 24.12
N GLY A 3 -6.88 6.24 23.56
CA GLY A 3 -6.19 6.43 22.28
C GLY A 3 -7.10 6.33 21.05
N ASP A 4 -8.22 5.61 21.14
CA ASP A 4 -9.13 5.37 20.00
C ASP A 4 -9.90 6.61 19.53
N ARG A 5 -10.06 7.63 20.39
CA ARG A 5 -10.98 8.76 20.10
C ARG A 5 -10.33 9.96 19.41
N ARG A 6 -9.00 10.03 19.37
CA ARG A 6 -8.26 11.17 18.76
C ARG A 6 -7.38 10.77 17.57
N TRP A 7 -7.04 9.48 17.44
CA TRP A 7 -6.08 8.97 16.46
C TRP A 7 -6.54 7.66 15.81
N GLY A 8 -7.84 7.55 15.51
CA GLY A 8 -8.43 6.34 14.89
C GLY A 8 -8.02 6.13 13.42
N GLY A 9 -8.69 5.22 12.72
CA GLY A 9 -8.35 4.85 11.33
C GLY A 9 -8.27 6.02 10.34
N GLY A 10 -9.03 7.10 10.57
CA GLY A 10 -8.93 8.33 9.78
C GLY A 10 -7.56 9.00 9.88
N PHE A 11 -7.00 9.12 11.09
CA PHE A 11 -5.66 9.69 11.29
C PHE A 11 -4.58 8.85 10.61
N VAL A 12 -4.62 7.53 10.81
CA VAL A 12 -3.66 6.61 10.19
C VAL A 12 -3.70 6.73 8.67
N SER A 13 -4.91 6.74 8.06
CA SER A 13 -5.02 6.95 6.61
C SER A 13 -4.45 8.29 6.17
N THR A 14 -4.75 9.38 6.89
CA THR A 14 -4.26 10.72 6.55
C THR A 14 -2.74 10.80 6.58
N VAL A 15 -2.09 10.24 7.61
CA VAL A 15 -0.62 10.22 7.72
C VAL A 15 0.00 9.39 6.60
N LEU A 16 -0.57 8.22 6.30
CA LEU A 16 -0.07 7.33 5.24
C LEU A 16 -0.26 7.94 3.84
N GLU A 17 -1.42 8.54 3.57
CA GLU A 17 -1.70 9.25 2.31
C GLU A 17 -0.77 10.45 2.13
N TYR A 18 -0.50 11.20 3.20
CA TYR A 18 0.49 12.28 3.21
C TYR A 18 1.89 11.75 2.87
N ALA A 19 2.29 10.65 3.49
CA ALA A 19 3.58 10.01 3.25
C ALA A 19 3.72 9.51 1.80
N ALA A 20 2.64 8.98 1.22
CA ALA A 20 2.59 8.51 -0.16
C ALA A 20 2.51 9.66 -1.20
N THR A 21 2.12 10.86 -0.79
CA THR A 21 2.09 12.06 -1.64
C THR A 21 3.51 12.57 -1.88
N ALA A 22 3.88 12.76 -3.15
CA ALA A 22 5.18 13.26 -3.55
C ALA A 22 5.45 14.64 -2.92
N PRO A 23 6.68 14.93 -2.44
CA PRO A 23 6.96 16.15 -1.70
C PRO A 23 6.53 17.45 -2.39
N TYR A 24 6.63 17.52 -3.72
CA TYR A 24 6.24 18.70 -4.51
C TYR A 24 4.71 18.88 -4.66
N LEU A 25 3.91 17.88 -4.32
CA LEU A 25 2.43 17.94 -4.35
C LEU A 25 1.83 18.22 -2.97
N ARG A 26 2.58 17.96 -1.89
CA ARG A 26 2.03 17.97 -0.52
C ARG A 26 1.36 19.28 -0.13
N LYS A 27 1.96 20.41 -0.48
CA LYS A 27 1.41 21.73 -0.14
C LYS A 27 0.04 21.97 -0.77
N GLU A 28 -0.15 21.51 -2.01
CA GLU A 28 -1.39 21.68 -2.76
C GLU A 28 -2.46 20.70 -2.30
N THR A 29 -2.09 19.42 -2.12
CA THR A 29 -3.03 18.38 -1.70
C THR A 29 -3.48 18.53 -0.24
N TRP A 30 -2.57 18.93 0.65
CA TRP A 30 -2.81 18.86 2.10
C TRP A 30 -3.01 20.22 2.75
N GLY A 31 -2.43 21.30 2.21
CA GLY A 31 -2.43 22.60 2.86
C GLY A 31 -1.82 22.55 4.27
N THR A 32 -2.39 23.32 5.20
CA THR A 32 -2.05 23.27 6.63
C THR A 32 -3.18 22.57 7.37
N ARG A 33 -2.87 21.47 8.07
CA ARG A 33 -3.82 20.70 8.89
C ARG A 33 -3.19 20.40 10.25
N ASP A 34 -3.97 20.53 11.31
CA ASP A 34 -3.50 20.31 12.68
C ASP A 34 -3.05 18.85 12.89
N GLU A 35 -3.73 17.88 12.26
CA GLU A 35 -3.35 16.47 12.38
C GLU A 35 -1.98 16.16 11.73
N LEU A 36 -1.48 17.05 10.85
CA LEU A 36 -0.19 16.89 10.15
C LEU A 36 0.92 17.80 10.69
N GLU A 37 0.70 18.47 11.82
CA GLU A 37 1.68 19.39 12.43
C GLU A 37 3.05 18.73 12.62
N GLN A 38 3.06 17.45 13.01
CA GLN A 38 4.28 16.67 13.29
C GLN A 38 4.75 15.80 12.10
N ALA A 39 4.13 15.92 10.93
CA ALA A 39 4.43 15.07 9.77
C ALA A 39 5.86 15.28 9.22
N GLY A 40 6.56 16.35 9.64
CA GLY A 40 7.97 16.60 9.32
C GLY A 40 8.95 15.59 9.94
N VAL A 41 8.53 14.81 10.94
CA VAL A 41 9.33 13.74 11.55
C VAL A 41 9.33 12.47 10.69
N LEU A 42 8.37 12.33 9.77
CA LEU A 42 8.25 11.14 8.93
C LEU A 42 9.51 10.95 8.07
N PRO A 43 10.08 9.73 8.01
CA PRO A 43 11.21 9.46 7.14
C PRO A 43 10.80 9.72 5.68
N PRO A 44 11.69 10.32 4.86
CA PRO A 44 11.34 10.65 3.49
C PRO A 44 11.18 9.37 2.66
N LEU A 45 9.94 9.08 2.27
CA LEU A 45 9.63 8.04 1.29
C LEU A 45 9.93 8.58 -0.10
N ARG A 46 11.14 8.28 -0.60
CA ARG A 46 11.54 8.61 -1.98
C ARG A 46 10.88 7.63 -2.95
N ALA A 47 9.55 7.69 -3.05
CA ALA A 47 8.79 6.94 -4.03
C ALA A 47 9.42 7.19 -5.42
N VAL A 48 9.94 6.12 -6.02
CA VAL A 48 10.86 6.22 -7.15
C VAL A 48 10.13 6.86 -8.33
N SER A 49 10.52 8.07 -8.72
CA SER A 49 10.20 8.56 -10.06
C SER A 49 10.95 7.67 -11.05
N ARG A 50 10.24 6.76 -11.73
CA ARG A 50 10.86 5.92 -12.76
C ARG A 50 11.24 6.82 -13.93
N THR A 51 12.50 7.23 -14.00
CA THR A 51 13.09 7.71 -15.26
C THR A 51 13.31 6.48 -16.13
N GLY A 52 12.56 6.35 -17.22
CA GLY A 52 12.72 5.22 -18.12
C GLY A 52 14.13 5.19 -18.71
N SER A 53 14.86 4.09 -18.48
CA SER A 53 16.10 3.74 -19.20
C SER A 53 15.81 2.84 -20.41
N GLU A 54 14.67 3.01 -21.07
CA GLU A 54 14.35 2.26 -22.29
C GLU A 54 14.65 3.07 -23.54
N SER A 55 15.28 2.40 -24.50
CA SER A 55 15.91 2.91 -25.73
C SER A 55 14.94 3.41 -26.81
N GLN A 56 13.74 3.87 -26.45
CA GLN A 56 12.71 4.42 -27.35
C GLN A 56 12.10 5.74 -26.82
N GLY A 57 12.93 6.58 -26.20
CA GLY A 57 12.58 7.94 -25.80
C GLY A 57 12.51 8.11 -24.28
N SER A 58 13.38 8.97 -23.75
CA SER A 58 13.58 9.27 -22.32
C SER A 58 12.35 9.91 -21.67
N GLY A 59 11.29 9.12 -21.47
CA GLY A 59 10.12 9.56 -20.74
C GLY A 59 10.33 9.42 -19.22
N SER A 60 9.97 10.45 -18.46
CA SER A 60 9.92 10.36 -16.99
C SER A 60 8.51 10.06 -16.52
N SER A 61 8.31 9.00 -15.75
CA SER A 61 7.08 8.76 -15.00
C SER A 61 7.17 9.45 -13.63
N ARG A 62 6.10 10.15 -13.26
CA ARG A 62 6.00 10.87 -11.99
C ARG A 62 4.56 10.91 -11.49
N GLN A 63 4.41 11.23 -10.21
CA GLN A 63 3.10 11.41 -9.61
C GLN A 63 2.47 12.74 -10.05
N GLY A 64 1.18 12.73 -10.32
CA GLY A 64 0.35 13.92 -10.48
C GLY A 64 -0.81 13.93 -9.48
N ILE A 65 -1.38 15.10 -9.26
CA ILE A 65 -2.63 15.32 -8.52
C ILE A 65 -3.62 16.00 -9.47
N VAL A 66 -4.84 15.49 -9.54
CA VAL A 66 -5.93 16.16 -10.26
C VAL A 66 -6.33 17.40 -9.46
N THR A 67 -6.33 18.55 -10.15
CA THR A 67 -6.58 19.88 -9.56
C THR A 67 -7.93 20.46 -9.99
N GLU A 68 -8.47 19.98 -11.11
CA GLU A 68 -9.78 20.38 -11.60
C GLU A 68 -10.27 19.32 -12.59
N VAL A 69 -11.52 18.91 -12.46
CA VAL A 69 -12.22 18.07 -13.43
C VAL A 69 -12.96 18.99 -14.39
N GLY A 70 -12.54 18.97 -15.65
CA GLY A 70 -13.11 19.80 -16.71
C GLY A 70 -14.16 19.05 -17.54
N PRO A 71 -14.85 19.76 -18.44
CA PRO A 71 -15.78 19.12 -19.38
C PRO A 71 -15.03 18.23 -20.39
N ASP A 72 -15.79 17.36 -21.07
CA ASP A 72 -15.32 16.54 -22.20
C ASP A 72 -14.17 15.56 -21.87
N GLY A 73 -14.20 14.96 -20.66
CA GLY A 73 -13.21 13.96 -20.25
C GLY A 73 -11.80 14.53 -20.08
N ARG A 74 -11.69 15.82 -19.75
CA ARG A 74 -10.41 16.48 -19.49
C ARG A 74 -10.23 16.80 -18.02
N VAL A 75 -9.01 16.63 -17.54
CA VAL A 75 -8.61 16.98 -16.18
C VAL A 75 -7.38 17.88 -16.19
N ARG A 76 -7.29 18.82 -15.27
CA ARG A 76 -6.05 19.57 -15.01
C ARG A 76 -5.24 18.84 -13.94
N VAL A 77 -3.98 18.54 -14.25
CA VAL A 77 -3.11 17.78 -13.35
C VAL A 77 -1.88 18.61 -13.01
N ASN A 78 -1.63 18.86 -11.72
CA ASN A 78 -0.30 19.27 -11.28
C ASN A 78 0.57 18.02 -11.12
N CYS A 79 1.66 17.95 -11.88
CA CYS A 79 2.64 16.88 -11.75
C CYS A 79 4.05 17.41 -11.45
N GLY A 80 4.20 18.68 -11.09
CA GLY A 80 5.51 19.33 -10.86
C GLY A 80 6.14 19.89 -12.13
N LEU A 81 5.31 20.31 -13.10
CA LEU A 81 5.73 21.23 -14.17
C LEU A 81 5.46 22.68 -13.69
N GLN A 82 5.90 23.68 -14.45
CA GLN A 82 5.68 25.09 -14.08
C GLN A 82 4.20 25.44 -13.89
N HIS A 83 3.31 24.81 -14.66
CA HIS A 83 1.86 24.99 -14.56
C HIS A 83 1.16 23.63 -14.63
N PRO A 84 -0.03 23.46 -14.02
CA PRO A 84 -0.89 22.32 -14.26
C PRO A 84 -1.18 22.15 -15.75
N ILE A 85 -1.26 20.90 -16.20
CA ILE A 85 -1.47 20.57 -17.62
C ILE A 85 -2.84 19.92 -17.80
N SER A 86 -3.53 20.27 -18.90
CA SER A 86 -4.79 19.60 -19.27
C SER A 86 -4.47 18.27 -19.96
N LEU A 87 -4.94 17.18 -19.39
CA LEU A 87 -4.80 15.82 -19.89
C LEU A 87 -6.19 15.21 -20.12
N VAL A 88 -6.24 14.19 -20.97
CA VAL A 88 -7.44 13.37 -21.15
C VAL A 88 -7.49 12.37 -20.01
N ASP A 89 -8.65 12.24 -19.39
CA ASP A 89 -8.97 11.18 -18.45
C ASP A 89 -9.03 9.84 -19.22
N PRO A 90 -8.14 8.87 -18.91
CA PRO A 90 -8.14 7.59 -19.59
C PRO A 90 -9.19 6.62 -19.03
N THR A 91 -9.89 6.97 -17.95
CA THR A 91 -10.81 6.10 -17.23
C THR A 91 -12.26 6.33 -17.65
N ASP A 92 -13.05 5.25 -17.67
CA ASP A 92 -14.50 5.34 -17.93
C ASP A 92 -15.30 5.74 -16.68
N VAL A 93 -14.70 5.64 -15.49
CA VAL A 93 -15.33 5.92 -14.19
C VAL A 93 -15.25 7.41 -13.84
N GLY A 94 -14.28 8.13 -14.40
CA GLY A 94 -14.00 9.53 -14.12
C GLY A 94 -13.07 9.70 -12.93
N LEU A 95 -12.10 10.61 -13.06
CA LEU A 95 -11.20 11.00 -11.98
C LEU A 95 -11.80 12.10 -11.11
N ASP A 96 -11.49 12.05 -9.81
CA ASP A 96 -11.91 13.06 -8.83
C ASP A 96 -10.85 14.14 -8.60
N GLU A 97 -11.28 15.34 -8.17
CA GLU A 97 -10.36 16.36 -7.69
C GLU A 97 -9.61 15.87 -6.44
N GLY A 98 -8.28 16.07 -6.42
CA GLY A 98 -7.41 15.53 -5.38
C GLY A 98 -6.97 14.08 -5.61
N GLU A 99 -7.37 13.45 -6.71
CA GLU A 99 -6.94 12.09 -7.03
C GLU A 99 -5.46 12.06 -7.48
N ARG A 100 -4.71 11.07 -6.97
CA ARG A 100 -3.31 10.84 -7.33
C ARG A 100 -3.23 9.96 -8.57
N VAL A 101 -2.55 10.45 -9.60
CA VAL A 101 -2.40 9.77 -10.89
C VAL A 101 -0.93 9.57 -11.28
N THR A 102 -0.68 8.62 -12.19
CA THR A 102 0.63 8.46 -12.83
C THR A 102 0.68 9.25 -14.14
N VAL A 103 1.62 10.19 -14.24
CA VAL A 103 1.82 11.00 -15.45
C VAL A 103 3.12 10.62 -16.11
N ARG A 104 3.05 10.16 -17.37
CA ARG A 104 4.22 9.90 -18.22
C ARG A 104 4.48 11.12 -19.09
N ILE A 105 5.64 11.74 -18.91
CA ILE A 105 6.12 12.85 -19.74
C ILE A 105 7.08 12.31 -20.79
N SER A 106 6.76 12.47 -22.07
CA SER A 106 7.62 12.09 -23.20
C SER A 106 8.45 13.25 -23.74
N SER A 107 8.04 14.50 -23.50
CA SER A 107 8.78 15.69 -23.93
C SER A 107 8.46 16.87 -23.00
N ARG A 108 9.43 17.74 -22.71
CA ARG A 108 9.23 18.98 -21.96
C ARG A 108 9.13 20.22 -22.86
N GLU A 109 9.72 20.14 -24.06
CA GLU A 109 9.76 21.24 -25.02
C GLU A 109 9.51 20.69 -26.44
N PRO A 110 8.28 20.78 -26.97
CA PRO A 110 7.03 21.15 -26.28
C PRO A 110 6.60 20.07 -25.26
N VAL A 111 5.77 20.44 -24.28
CA VAL A 111 5.27 19.49 -23.27
C VAL A 111 4.39 18.44 -23.94
N ARG A 112 4.77 17.16 -23.80
CA ARG A 112 3.95 16.01 -24.16
C ARG A 112 3.86 15.09 -22.95
N ALA A 113 2.65 14.89 -22.47
CA ALA A 113 2.38 14.05 -21.32
C ALA A 113 1.01 13.37 -21.45
N ARG A 114 0.83 12.28 -20.72
CA ARG A 114 -0.46 11.58 -20.59
C ARG A 114 -0.58 10.95 -19.21
N ILE A 115 -1.82 10.80 -18.75
CA ILE A 115 -2.13 9.90 -17.64
C ILE A 115 -1.98 8.47 -18.17
N VAL A 116 -1.43 7.58 -17.36
CA VAL A 116 -1.36 6.16 -17.65
C VAL A 116 -2.09 5.39 -16.58
N ASP A 117 -2.72 4.29 -16.97
CA ASP A 117 -3.35 3.33 -16.07
C ASP A 117 -2.26 2.47 -15.40
N GLU A 118 -1.46 3.12 -14.55
CA GLU A 118 -0.45 2.51 -13.71
C GLU A 118 -0.60 3.08 -12.29
N PRO A 119 -0.45 2.26 -11.23
CA PRO A 119 -0.51 2.75 -9.86
C PRO A 119 0.46 3.92 -9.63
N PRO A 120 0.04 4.97 -8.89
CA PRO A 120 0.90 6.12 -8.61
C PRO A 120 2.18 5.66 -7.90
N PRO A 121 3.35 6.25 -8.20
CA PRO A 121 4.59 5.91 -7.52
C PRO A 121 4.43 5.93 -6.00
N GLY A 122 4.93 4.90 -5.33
CA GLY A 122 4.77 4.69 -3.90
C GLY A 122 3.72 3.61 -3.61
N PHE A 123 2.84 3.89 -2.66
CA PHE A 123 1.71 3.03 -2.31
C PHE A 123 0.40 3.83 -2.36
N VAL A 124 -0.70 3.08 -2.43
CA VAL A 124 -2.07 3.58 -2.30
C VAL A 124 -2.57 3.19 -0.92
N VAL A 125 -3.36 4.06 -0.32
CA VAL A 125 -3.94 3.84 1.01
C VAL A 125 -5.43 3.73 0.83
N GLU A 126 -5.99 2.65 1.38
CA GLU A 126 -7.42 2.39 1.34
C GLU A 126 -7.90 2.04 2.75
N ARG A 127 -9.13 2.46 3.07
CA ARG A 127 -9.85 1.99 4.24
C ARG A 127 -10.90 1.00 3.77
N ALA A 128 -10.73 -0.26 4.17
CA ALA A 128 -11.63 -1.34 3.79
C ALA A 128 -11.85 -2.29 4.96
N ASP A 129 -13.00 -2.96 4.94
CA ASP A 129 -13.23 -4.13 5.79
C ASP A 129 -12.32 -5.28 5.33
N LEU A 130 -11.84 -6.09 6.27
CA LEU A 130 -10.93 -7.18 5.97
C LEU A 130 -11.52 -8.16 4.94
N SER A 131 -12.81 -8.48 5.04
CA SER A 131 -13.48 -9.37 4.08
C SER A 131 -13.51 -8.80 2.66
N ALA A 132 -13.65 -7.48 2.53
CA ALA A 132 -13.61 -6.80 1.23
C ALA A 132 -12.18 -6.84 0.66
N ALA A 133 -11.16 -6.55 1.47
CA ALA A 133 -9.76 -6.62 1.05
C ALA A 133 -9.34 -8.03 0.61
N LEU A 134 -9.75 -9.07 1.34
CA LEU A 134 -9.47 -10.47 1.00
C LEU A 134 -10.27 -10.99 -0.21
N GLY A 135 -11.34 -10.31 -0.59
CA GLY A 135 -12.22 -10.69 -1.70
C GLY A 135 -11.86 -10.03 -3.03
N ARG A 136 -10.82 -9.19 -3.09
CA ARG A 136 -10.39 -8.53 -4.33
C ARG A 136 -9.79 -9.53 -5.32
N GLU A 137 -9.95 -9.26 -6.61
CA GLU A 137 -9.36 -10.08 -7.68
C GLU A 137 -7.82 -10.10 -7.62
N ASP A 138 -7.23 -8.98 -7.17
CA ASP A 138 -5.79 -8.78 -6.97
C ASP A 138 -5.32 -9.12 -5.54
N ALA A 139 -6.15 -9.75 -4.70
CA ALA A 139 -5.75 -10.12 -3.35
C ALA A 139 -4.59 -11.15 -3.32
N GLY A 140 -4.47 -11.92 -4.40
CA GLY A 140 -3.39 -12.89 -4.59
C GLY A 140 -3.28 -13.89 -3.44
N LEU A 141 -2.05 -14.17 -2.98
CA LEU A 141 -1.82 -15.04 -1.82
C LEU A 141 -2.19 -14.31 -0.51
N ARG A 142 -3.19 -14.81 0.21
CA ARG A 142 -3.71 -14.18 1.44
C ARG A 142 -3.03 -14.76 2.67
N ILE A 143 -2.21 -13.95 3.34
CA ILE A 143 -1.40 -14.34 4.50
C ILE A 143 -1.89 -13.59 5.73
N ALA A 144 -2.26 -14.32 6.78
CA ALA A 144 -2.43 -13.78 8.13
C ALA A 144 -1.14 -13.95 8.93
N THR A 145 -0.76 -12.92 9.68
CA THR A 145 0.36 -12.99 10.63
C THR A 145 -0.15 -13.28 12.04
N SER A 146 0.47 -14.25 12.71
CA SER A 146 0.16 -14.63 14.10
C SER A 146 1.28 -15.48 14.68
N ARG A 147 1.64 -15.25 15.96
CA ARG A 147 2.56 -16.10 16.71
C ARG A 147 2.07 -17.56 16.86
N HIS A 148 0.78 -17.79 16.66
CA HIS A 148 0.15 -19.13 16.69
C HIS A 148 0.13 -19.79 15.31
N GLY A 149 0.55 -19.07 14.26
CA GLY A 149 0.64 -19.60 12.91
C GLY A 149 1.85 -20.52 12.73
N GLN A 150 2.05 -20.99 11.51
CA GLN A 150 3.22 -21.79 11.18
C GLN A 150 4.49 -20.93 11.21
N ALA A 151 5.49 -21.36 11.97
CA ALA A 151 6.80 -20.70 12.01
C ALA A 151 7.40 -20.58 10.60
N LEU A 152 7.78 -19.37 10.22
CA LEU A 152 8.48 -19.09 8.97
C LEU A 152 9.90 -19.63 9.05
N THR A 153 10.13 -20.77 8.41
CA THR A 153 11.45 -21.38 8.26
C THR A 153 12.05 -21.05 6.90
N THR A 154 13.35 -21.27 6.72
CA THR A 154 14.02 -21.12 5.41
C THR A 154 13.40 -22.01 4.34
N GLU A 155 13.00 -23.24 4.70
CA GLU A 155 12.31 -24.18 3.82
C GLU A 155 10.94 -23.65 3.38
N ARG A 156 10.09 -23.22 4.34
CA ARG A 156 8.77 -22.64 4.04
C ARG A 156 8.90 -21.36 3.23
N LEU A 157 9.90 -20.55 3.54
CA LEU A 157 10.18 -19.33 2.79
C LEU A 157 10.50 -19.66 1.33
N GLY A 158 11.33 -20.67 1.06
CA GLY A 158 11.60 -21.14 -0.30
C GLY A 158 10.35 -21.65 -1.03
N ALA A 159 9.44 -22.32 -0.32
CA ALA A 159 8.16 -22.76 -0.88
C ALA A 159 7.21 -21.58 -1.19
N LEU A 160 7.21 -20.55 -0.35
CA LEU A 160 6.42 -19.33 -0.52
C LEU A 160 6.95 -18.48 -1.67
N THR A 161 8.23 -18.13 -1.68
CA THR A 161 8.89 -17.38 -2.77
C THR A 161 8.90 -18.17 -4.09
N GLY A 162 8.75 -19.49 -4.03
CA GLY A 162 8.40 -20.38 -5.12
C GLY A 162 7.12 -19.97 -5.90
N ARG A 163 6.18 -19.32 -5.20
CA ARG A 163 4.83 -18.98 -5.67
C ARG A 163 4.56 -17.47 -5.79
N VAL A 164 5.46 -16.59 -5.34
CA VAL A 164 5.30 -15.11 -5.38
C VAL A 164 5.69 -14.53 -6.75
N GLU A 165 5.18 -15.11 -7.85
CA GLU A 165 5.18 -14.41 -9.14
C GLU A 165 3.91 -13.55 -9.33
N GLY A 166 2.95 -13.63 -8.40
CA GLY A 166 1.71 -12.85 -8.37
C GLY A 166 1.52 -12.03 -7.09
N ASP A 167 0.36 -11.37 -6.99
CA ASP A 167 0.02 -10.49 -5.89
C ASP A 167 -0.06 -11.20 -4.53
N MET A 168 0.03 -10.43 -3.44
CA MET A 168 -0.03 -10.94 -2.07
C MET A 168 -0.75 -9.93 -1.18
N THR A 169 -1.65 -10.43 -0.34
CA THR A 169 -2.28 -9.66 0.73
C THR A 169 -1.80 -10.16 2.07
N VAL A 170 -1.13 -9.31 2.84
CA VAL A 170 -0.64 -9.64 4.19
C VAL A 170 -1.43 -8.86 5.23
N ALA A 171 -2.09 -9.57 6.14
CA ALA A 171 -2.83 -8.97 7.24
C ALA A 171 -2.02 -8.98 8.54
N PHE A 172 -2.12 -7.88 9.28
CA PHE A 172 -1.50 -7.69 10.59
C PHE A 172 -2.58 -7.40 11.64
N GLY A 173 -2.47 -8.06 12.79
CA GLY A 173 -3.35 -7.82 13.93
C GLY A 173 -2.86 -6.67 14.81
N ALA A 174 -3.73 -6.21 15.69
CA ALA A 174 -3.35 -5.29 16.75
C ALA A 174 -2.36 -5.97 17.72
N PRO A 175 -1.32 -5.28 18.22
CA PRO A 175 -0.20 -5.92 18.92
C PRO A 175 -0.60 -6.82 20.10
N GLU A 176 -1.55 -6.37 20.95
CA GLU A 176 -1.98 -7.10 22.14
C GLU A 176 -3.10 -8.12 21.88
N ARG A 177 -3.82 -8.00 20.76
CA ARG A 177 -4.97 -8.86 20.44
C ARG A 177 -4.64 -9.92 19.40
N GLY A 178 -3.84 -9.56 18.40
CA GLY A 178 -3.61 -10.37 17.20
C GLY A 178 -4.86 -10.55 16.34
N LEU A 179 -4.67 -11.09 15.13
CA LEU A 179 -5.78 -11.43 14.24
C LEU A 179 -6.75 -12.47 14.83
N PRO A 180 -6.32 -13.53 15.55
CA PRO A 180 -7.24 -14.54 16.05
C PRO A 180 -8.32 -13.95 16.97
N ALA A 181 -7.93 -13.17 17.98
CA ALA A 181 -8.88 -12.53 18.90
C ALA A 181 -9.66 -11.37 18.25
N MET A 182 -9.15 -10.76 17.17
CA MET A 182 -9.91 -9.77 16.38
C MET A 182 -11.02 -10.43 15.56
N LEU A 183 -10.77 -11.64 15.05
CA LEU A 183 -11.68 -12.36 14.17
C LEU A 183 -12.53 -13.42 14.88
N GLY A 184 -12.32 -13.62 16.19
CA GLY A 184 -13.03 -14.64 16.97
C GLY A 184 -12.64 -16.07 16.59
N ILE A 185 -11.40 -16.27 16.15
CA ILE A 185 -10.84 -17.56 15.75
C ILE A 185 -10.01 -18.12 16.90
N ASP A 186 -10.16 -19.40 17.20
CA ASP A 186 -9.35 -20.07 18.21
C ASP A 186 -7.92 -20.33 17.73
N GLU A 187 -6.96 -20.34 18.67
CA GLU A 187 -5.54 -20.51 18.38
C GLU A 187 -5.21 -21.90 17.77
N VAL A 188 -6.03 -22.92 18.04
CA VAL A 188 -5.81 -24.29 17.56
C VAL A 188 -6.11 -24.39 16.06
N SER A 189 -7.18 -23.73 15.61
CA SER A 189 -7.54 -23.57 14.20
C SER A 189 -6.44 -22.83 13.44
N VAL A 190 -5.81 -21.83 14.06
CA VAL A 190 -4.68 -21.09 13.47
C VAL A 190 -3.44 -21.97 13.36
N ALA A 191 -3.10 -22.72 14.41
CA ALA A 191 -1.93 -23.61 14.43
C ALA A 191 -2.05 -24.79 13.44
N SER A 192 -3.28 -25.25 13.21
CA SER A 192 -3.57 -26.36 12.30
C SER A 192 -3.74 -25.92 10.83
N ALA A 193 -3.70 -24.62 10.55
CA ALA A 193 -3.82 -24.08 9.19
C ALA A 193 -2.52 -24.28 8.40
N ASP A 194 -2.39 -25.44 7.75
CA ASP A 194 -1.25 -25.77 6.89
C ASP A 194 -1.36 -25.24 5.46
N GLY A 195 -2.53 -24.75 5.09
CA GLY A 195 -2.79 -24.16 3.79
C GLY A 195 -2.71 -25.14 2.63
N GLU A 196 -2.65 -26.45 2.89
CA GLU A 196 -2.72 -27.49 1.86
C GLU A 196 -4.16 -27.84 1.49
N THR A 197 -5.13 -27.52 2.37
CA THR A 197 -6.54 -27.96 2.27
C THR A 197 -7.56 -26.89 1.81
N GLY A 198 -7.10 -25.79 1.22
CA GLY A 198 -7.98 -24.70 0.73
C GLY A 198 -7.87 -23.42 1.58
N SER A 199 -8.90 -22.57 1.53
CA SER A 199 -8.93 -21.33 2.32
C SER A 199 -9.04 -21.66 3.81
N GLY A 200 -8.00 -21.30 4.55
CA GLY A 200 -7.92 -21.47 6.00
C GLY A 200 -8.85 -20.51 6.76
N PRO A 201 -8.73 -20.46 8.10
CA PRO A 201 -9.62 -19.66 8.94
C PRO A 201 -9.73 -18.21 8.47
N ALA A 202 -10.98 -17.70 8.41
CA ALA A 202 -11.33 -16.34 7.99
C ALA A 202 -10.86 -15.91 6.59
N GLY A 203 -10.70 -16.85 5.65
CA GLY A 203 -10.44 -16.53 4.25
C GLY A 203 -8.95 -16.42 3.89
N PHE A 204 -8.05 -16.72 4.84
CA PHE A 204 -6.61 -16.68 4.62
C PHE A 204 -6.09 -18.01 4.06
N ASP A 205 -5.21 -17.94 3.06
CA ASP A 205 -4.53 -19.12 2.52
C ASP A 205 -3.47 -19.64 3.48
N ARG A 206 -2.84 -18.76 4.26
CA ARG A 206 -1.75 -19.09 5.19
C ARG A 206 -1.85 -18.30 6.49
N TRP A 207 -1.49 -18.96 7.59
CA TRP A 207 -1.25 -18.33 8.87
C TRP A 207 0.22 -18.52 9.23
N LEU A 208 0.98 -17.44 9.34
CA LEU A 208 2.43 -17.48 9.53
C LEU A 208 2.85 -16.78 10.82
N ASP A 209 3.74 -17.43 11.57
CA ASP A 209 4.57 -16.79 12.59
C ASP A 209 5.88 -16.37 11.92
N THR A 210 6.01 -15.08 11.64
CA THR A 210 7.15 -14.49 10.94
C THR A 210 8.25 -14.01 11.89
N VAL A 211 8.02 -14.06 13.21
CA VAL A 211 9.00 -13.70 14.24
C VAL A 211 9.12 -14.84 15.26
N PRO A 212 9.52 -16.04 14.82
CA PRO A 212 9.64 -17.18 15.72
C PRO A 212 10.68 -16.88 16.80
N ASN A 213 10.36 -17.27 18.04
CA ASN A 213 11.17 -16.95 19.21
C ASN A 213 11.36 -15.43 19.44
N GLN A 214 10.32 -14.62 19.19
CA GLN A 214 10.34 -13.14 19.27
C GLN A 214 11.00 -12.55 20.53
N GLY A 215 11.10 -13.28 21.64
CA GLY A 215 11.84 -12.86 22.85
C GLY A 215 11.21 -11.68 23.60
N SER A 216 10.19 -11.06 23.04
CA SER A 216 9.30 -10.07 23.66
C SER A 216 7.91 -10.67 23.89
N GLU A 217 7.13 -10.08 24.79
CA GLU A 217 5.72 -10.47 24.96
C GLU A 217 4.87 -10.11 23.73
N VAL A 218 5.20 -8.98 23.10
CA VAL A 218 4.47 -8.39 21.97
C VAL A 218 5.47 -7.91 20.91
N VAL A 219 5.15 -8.17 19.63
CA VAL A 219 5.76 -7.50 18.48
C VAL A 219 4.76 -6.45 17.99
N ARG A 220 5.17 -5.19 17.92
CA ARG A 220 4.27 -4.11 17.49
C ARG A 220 3.97 -4.22 16.00
N THR A 221 2.85 -3.67 15.56
CA THR A 221 2.42 -3.79 14.15
C THR A 221 3.47 -3.20 13.21
N GLU A 222 4.06 -2.06 13.55
CA GLU A 222 5.12 -1.43 12.77
C GLU A 222 6.39 -2.29 12.66
N GLU A 223 6.74 -3.06 13.71
CA GLU A 223 7.88 -3.98 13.72
C GLU A 223 7.56 -5.24 12.90
N ALA A 224 6.33 -5.77 13.08
CA ALA A 224 5.84 -6.95 12.40
C ALA A 224 5.78 -6.75 10.87
N VAL A 225 5.41 -5.55 10.40
CA VAL A 225 5.42 -5.19 8.98
C VAL A 225 6.81 -5.39 8.39
N PHE A 226 7.86 -4.86 9.01
CA PHE A 226 9.23 -5.03 8.52
C PHE A 226 9.70 -6.48 8.61
N ALA A 227 9.48 -7.14 9.75
CA ALA A 227 9.92 -8.52 9.99
C ALA A 227 9.22 -9.53 9.06
N THR A 228 8.01 -9.21 8.60
CA THR A 228 7.22 -10.06 7.69
C THR A 228 7.52 -9.78 6.23
N LEU A 229 7.51 -8.51 5.81
CA LEU A 229 7.66 -8.19 4.39
C LEU A 229 9.10 -8.45 3.93
N ALA A 230 10.11 -8.17 4.74
CA ALA A 230 11.51 -8.36 4.37
C ALA A 230 11.83 -9.78 3.86
N PRO A 231 11.47 -10.88 4.56
CA PRO A 231 11.68 -12.22 4.02
C PRO A 231 10.76 -12.54 2.83
N LEU A 232 9.48 -12.15 2.88
CA LEU A 232 8.50 -12.49 1.83
C LEU A 232 8.81 -11.85 0.47
N THR A 233 9.54 -10.74 0.45
CA THR A 233 9.95 -10.05 -0.79
C THR A 233 11.39 -10.32 -1.19
N LEU A 234 12.06 -11.34 -0.62
CA LEU A 234 13.43 -11.68 -1.03
C LEU A 234 13.44 -12.09 -2.50
N PRO A 235 14.30 -11.45 -3.33
CA PRO A 235 14.47 -11.88 -4.71
C PRO A 235 15.09 -13.29 -4.75
N ARG A 236 14.77 -14.03 -5.79
CA ARG A 236 15.50 -15.26 -6.13
C ARG A 236 16.93 -14.95 -6.57
#